data_AF-A0A7Y6ZTQ4-F1
#
_entry.id   AF-A0A7Y6ZTQ4-F1
#
_cell.length_a   1.000
_cell.length_b   1.000
_cell.length_c   1.000
_cell.angle_alpha   90.00
_cell.angle_beta   90.00
_cell.angle_gamma   90.00
#
_symmetry.space_group_name_H-M   'P 1'
#
loop_
_entity.id
_entity.type
_entity.pdbx_description
1 polymer ?
#
loop_
_entity_poly.entity_id
_entity_poly.type
_entity_poly.pdbx_seq_one_letter_code
_entity_poly.pdbx_strand_id
1 'polypeptide(L)'
;MSAPLYNQNTSVWAILVMALGTFVLGLTEFSSMSMLPLIAETYNVTPAMAGNVISGYAIGVVIGAPLFMLLTNKTNRRTSLMLFVVMMFVANTLSAIASSLPELVFYRVLSGLPHGAYFGTALLVAANMAPQGKRASYMAKVFAGLTIATIVGVPMATLIGQNMSWRVCMAIVAVLALMTMVLIYYLVPSSPVTKPTRLKEEFGVLKNKLVWSISGIIFVGFGGVFCIYTYLADTILTVTKTPEVTISVAMMMFGIGTTIGNWFISKMADHSPISTTGIALLCSVGIAVMYVFAATNIWWLYITVFLLGASVGIAAVIQSMLLDVSPTGHAMIGALVQCAFNTANAIGPMVGGAMLASGASFNQTGYAAAFLFLGGLLMWALSCFQMRKRNLLAAVSQA
;
A
#
# COMPACT_ATOMS: atom_id res chain seq x y z
N MET A 1 -13.82 -25.61 21.80
CA MET A 1 -12.40 -25.86 21.50
C MET A 1 -11.60 -24.66 21.97
N SER A 2 -10.87 -24.80 23.06
CA SER A 2 -9.95 -23.80 23.59
C SER A 2 -8.87 -23.49 22.57
N ALA A 3 -8.63 -22.21 22.28
CA ALA A 3 -7.48 -21.78 21.49
C ALA A 3 -6.20 -22.29 22.17
N PRO A 4 -5.18 -22.73 21.41
CA PRO A 4 -3.89 -23.08 22.01
C PRO A 4 -3.39 -21.87 22.82
N LEU A 5 -3.16 -22.08 24.11
CA LEU A 5 -2.66 -21.05 25.02
C LEU A 5 -1.22 -20.72 24.61
N TYR A 6 -1.07 -19.75 23.71
CA TYR A 6 0.23 -19.20 23.38
C TYR A 6 0.81 -18.54 24.64
N ASN A 7 2.04 -18.92 25.00
CA ASN A 7 2.79 -18.21 26.03
C ASN A 7 2.90 -16.72 25.64
N GLN A 8 2.59 -15.81 26.57
CA GLN A 8 2.50 -14.37 26.28
C GLN A 8 3.79 -13.83 25.66
N ASN A 9 4.96 -14.30 26.12
CA ASN A 9 6.26 -13.90 25.58
C ASN A 9 6.45 -14.38 24.13
N THR A 10 6.07 -15.62 23.80
CA THR A 10 6.13 -16.13 22.42
C THR A 10 5.22 -15.32 21.49
N SER A 11 4.09 -14.83 22.02
CA SER A 11 3.14 -14.02 21.25
C SER A 11 3.69 -12.63 20.90
N VAL A 12 4.36 -11.97 21.83
CA VAL A 12 4.98 -10.65 21.59
C VAL A 12 6.07 -10.73 20.52
N TRP A 13 6.99 -11.70 20.65
CA TRP A 13 8.09 -11.85 19.69
C TRP A 13 7.59 -12.18 18.27
N ALA A 14 6.62 -13.09 18.14
CA ALA A 14 6.04 -13.41 16.84
C ALA A 14 5.39 -12.17 16.17
N ILE A 15 4.70 -11.33 16.94
CA ILE A 15 4.08 -10.10 16.43
C ILE A 15 5.15 -9.11 15.96
N LEU A 16 6.21 -8.91 16.74
CA LEU A 16 7.31 -8.02 16.37
C LEU A 16 8.02 -8.49 15.09
N VAL A 17 8.23 -9.81 14.94
CA VAL A 17 8.82 -10.38 13.73
C VAL A 17 7.90 -10.25 12.52
N MET A 18 6.60 -10.47 12.70
CA MET A 18 5.63 -10.26 11.62
C MET A 18 5.54 -8.78 11.22
N ALA A 19 5.60 -7.86 12.20
CA ALA A 19 5.68 -6.42 12.00
C ALA A 19 6.98 -6.00 11.29
N LEU A 20 8.10 -6.67 11.58
CA LEU A 20 9.34 -6.43 10.85
C LEU A 20 9.18 -6.76 9.36
N GLY A 21 8.50 -7.86 9.01
CA GLY A 21 8.25 -8.16 7.59
C GLY A 21 7.30 -7.17 6.91
N THR A 22 6.28 -6.65 7.61
CA THR A 22 5.44 -5.56 7.05
C THR A 22 6.21 -4.24 6.92
N PHE A 23 7.17 -3.98 7.83
CA PHE A 23 8.12 -2.89 7.68
C PHE A 23 8.99 -3.05 6.43
N VAL A 24 9.55 -4.25 6.20
CA VAL A 24 10.35 -4.52 4.99
C VAL A 24 9.51 -4.35 3.73
N LEU A 25 8.24 -4.77 3.72
CA LEU A 25 7.33 -4.53 2.59
C LEU A 25 7.13 -3.04 2.32
N GLY A 26 6.81 -2.26 3.36
CA GLY A 26 6.63 -0.81 3.24
C GLY A 26 7.89 -0.12 2.75
N LEU A 27 9.05 -0.51 3.29
CA LEU A 27 10.34 0.03 2.88
C LEU A 27 10.61 -0.29 1.40
N THR A 28 10.36 -1.53 0.96
CA THR A 28 10.54 -1.98 -0.43
C THR A 28 9.65 -1.21 -1.41
N GLU A 29 8.39 -0.99 -1.04
CA GLU A 29 7.40 -0.34 -1.90
C GLU A 29 7.67 1.16 -2.05
N PHE A 30 7.71 1.87 -0.92
CA PHE A 30 7.65 3.33 -0.92
C PHE A 30 9.01 4.01 -1.09
N SER A 31 10.12 3.38 -0.71
CA SER A 31 11.45 3.99 -0.91
C SER A 31 11.82 4.18 -2.39
N SER A 32 11.26 3.36 -3.29
CA SER A 32 11.53 3.50 -4.73
C SER A 32 11.00 4.80 -5.31
N MET A 33 9.93 5.36 -4.73
CA MET A 33 9.33 6.62 -5.18
C MET A 33 10.20 7.82 -4.80
N SER A 34 10.76 7.84 -3.60
CA SER A 34 11.65 8.93 -3.18
C SER A 34 13.02 8.89 -3.86
N MET A 35 13.44 7.71 -4.32
CA MET A 35 14.70 7.49 -5.05
C MET A 35 14.54 7.56 -6.56
N LEU A 36 13.35 7.87 -7.07
CA LEU A 36 13.07 7.85 -8.50
C LEU A 36 14.04 8.71 -9.33
N PRO A 37 14.42 9.94 -8.89
CA PRO A 37 15.41 10.74 -9.61
C PRO A 37 16.78 10.05 -9.72
N LEU A 38 17.23 9.39 -8.64
CA LEU A 38 18.52 8.68 -8.59
C LEU A 38 18.52 7.46 -9.52
N ILE A 39 17.39 6.76 -9.62
CA ILE A 39 17.22 5.62 -10.53
C ILE A 39 17.23 6.12 -11.98
N ALA A 40 16.52 7.22 -12.27
CA ALA A 40 16.47 7.83 -13.59
C ALA A 40 17.87 8.26 -14.06
N GLU A 41 18.64 8.90 -13.18
CA GLU A 41 20.04 9.29 -13.41
C GLU A 41 20.93 8.08 -13.68
N THR A 42 20.85 7.03 -12.83
CA THR A 42 21.70 5.83 -12.94
C THR A 42 21.58 5.15 -14.30
N TYR A 43 20.37 5.08 -14.86
CA TYR A 43 20.13 4.44 -16.15
C TYR A 43 20.05 5.43 -17.32
N ASN A 44 20.25 6.72 -17.07
CA ASN A 44 20.11 7.80 -18.05
C ASN A 44 18.77 7.74 -18.82
N VAL A 45 17.67 7.66 -18.08
CA VAL A 45 16.30 7.57 -18.61
C VAL A 45 15.44 8.72 -18.13
N THR A 46 14.30 8.93 -18.77
CA THR A 46 13.34 9.94 -18.29
C THR A 46 12.68 9.48 -16.98
N PRO A 47 12.23 10.41 -16.12
CA PRO A 47 11.48 10.05 -14.91
C PRO A 47 10.19 9.26 -15.19
N ALA A 48 9.54 9.53 -16.32
CA ALA A 48 8.39 8.73 -16.78
C ALA A 48 8.78 7.26 -17.04
N MET A 49 9.95 6.99 -17.63
CA MET A 49 10.45 5.63 -17.81
C MET A 49 10.86 4.99 -16.47
N ALA A 50 11.52 5.74 -15.59
CA ALA A 50 11.88 5.28 -14.26
C ALA A 50 10.64 4.92 -13.43
N GLY A 51 9.52 5.63 -13.62
CA GLY A 51 8.21 5.37 -13.02
C GLY A 51 7.72 3.92 -13.20
N ASN A 52 8.16 3.23 -14.26
CA ASN A 52 7.85 1.81 -14.48
C ASN A 52 8.38 0.89 -13.38
N VAL A 53 9.39 1.30 -12.61
CA VAL A 53 9.90 0.58 -11.42
C VAL A 53 8.82 0.46 -10.34
N ILE A 54 8.01 1.51 -10.17
CA ILE A 54 6.89 1.54 -9.24
C ILE A 54 5.74 0.70 -9.79
N SER A 55 5.35 0.95 -11.04
CA SER A 55 4.27 0.20 -11.69
C SER A 55 4.57 -1.31 -11.78
N GLY A 56 5.83 -1.70 -12.00
CA GLY A 56 6.26 -3.10 -12.01
C GLY A 56 6.03 -3.79 -10.67
N TYR A 57 6.43 -3.15 -9.56
CA TYR A 57 6.14 -3.65 -8.20
C TYR A 57 4.64 -3.85 -7.99
N ALA A 58 3.85 -2.83 -8.31
CA ALA A 58 2.40 -2.83 -8.19
C ALA A 58 1.74 -3.98 -8.98
N ILE A 59 2.14 -4.19 -10.24
CA ILE A 59 1.69 -5.31 -11.08
C ILE A 59 2.02 -6.65 -10.39
N GLY A 60 3.23 -6.78 -9.83
CA GLY A 60 3.63 -7.92 -9.02
C GLY A 60 2.64 -8.19 -7.87
N VAL A 61 2.24 -7.17 -7.13
CA VAL A 61 1.28 -7.32 -6.02
C VAL A 61 -0.09 -7.78 -6.51
N VAL A 62 -0.61 -7.17 -7.59
CA VAL A 62 -1.93 -7.49 -8.17
C VAL A 62 -2.01 -8.95 -8.63
N ILE A 63 -0.94 -9.46 -9.22
CA ILE A 63 -0.84 -10.86 -9.66
C ILE A 63 -0.62 -11.78 -8.44
N GLY A 64 0.31 -11.40 -7.56
CA GLY A 64 0.79 -12.23 -6.48
C GLY A 64 -0.24 -12.48 -5.39
N ALA A 65 -1.03 -11.48 -5.01
CA ALA A 65 -2.03 -11.62 -3.95
C ALA A 65 -3.04 -12.77 -4.19
N PRO A 66 -3.76 -12.85 -5.32
CA PRO A 66 -4.66 -13.97 -5.60
C PRO A 66 -3.90 -15.27 -5.88
N LEU A 67 -2.75 -15.21 -6.58
CA LEU A 67 -1.96 -16.39 -6.92
C LEU A 67 -1.48 -17.13 -5.66
N PHE A 68 -0.86 -16.41 -4.73
CA PHE A 68 -0.33 -17.03 -3.52
C PHE A 68 -1.42 -17.32 -2.49
N MET A 69 -2.57 -16.63 -2.52
CA MET A 69 -3.76 -17.07 -1.78
C MET A 69 -4.16 -18.49 -2.19
N LEU A 70 -4.16 -18.80 -3.49
CA LEU A 70 -4.49 -20.12 -4.02
C LEU A 70 -3.42 -21.16 -3.66
N LEU A 71 -2.17 -20.85 -3.99
CA LEU A 71 -1.04 -21.78 -3.83
C LEU A 71 -0.77 -22.13 -2.36
N THR A 72 -1.02 -21.21 -1.44
CA THR A 72 -0.72 -21.40 -0.02
C THR A 72 -1.95 -21.69 0.85
N ASN A 73 -3.13 -21.92 0.24
CA ASN A 73 -4.37 -22.15 0.98
C ASN A 73 -4.27 -23.31 2.00
N LYS A 74 -3.55 -24.38 1.65
CA LYS A 74 -3.36 -25.57 2.50
C LYS A 74 -2.02 -25.61 3.22
N THR A 75 -1.14 -24.64 2.96
CA THR A 75 0.22 -24.62 3.50
C THR A 75 0.22 -24.05 4.92
N ASN A 76 1.06 -24.60 5.79
CA ASN A 76 1.29 -24.04 7.13
C ASN A 76 1.65 -22.55 7.02
N ARG A 77 0.98 -21.69 7.80
CA ARG A 77 1.11 -20.24 7.66
C ARG A 77 2.53 -19.75 7.92
N ARG A 78 3.26 -20.40 8.84
CA ARG A 78 4.68 -20.10 9.07
C ARG A 78 5.52 -20.42 7.84
N THR A 79 5.29 -21.56 7.20
CA THR A 79 6.00 -21.93 5.95
C THR A 79 5.69 -20.94 4.83
N SER A 80 4.44 -20.50 4.69
CA SER A 80 4.06 -19.46 3.72
C SER A 80 4.78 -18.14 4.00
N LEU A 81 4.83 -17.68 5.26
CA LEU A 81 5.57 -16.47 5.64
C LEU A 81 7.05 -16.58 5.27
N MET A 82 7.71 -17.71 5.56
CA MET A 82 9.11 -17.94 5.17
C MET A 82 9.30 -17.90 3.66
N LEU A 83 8.43 -18.57 2.88
CA LEU A 83 8.48 -18.54 1.42
C LEU A 83 8.40 -17.11 0.88
N PHE A 84 7.44 -16.31 1.37
CA PHE A 84 7.27 -14.93 0.92
C PHE A 84 8.48 -14.06 1.25
N VAL A 85 9.06 -14.22 2.44
CA VAL A 85 10.25 -13.46 2.82
C VAL A 85 11.49 -13.90 2.02
N VAL A 86 11.63 -15.18 1.67
CA VAL A 86 12.67 -15.64 0.73
C VAL A 86 12.51 -14.97 -0.62
N MET A 87 11.28 -14.89 -1.15
CA MET A 87 11.02 -14.18 -2.40
C MET A 87 11.39 -12.70 -2.29
N MET A 88 11.05 -12.03 -1.18
CA MET A 88 11.44 -10.65 -0.92
C MET A 88 12.97 -10.49 -0.89
N PHE A 89 13.69 -11.39 -0.21
CA PHE A 89 15.14 -11.39 -0.14
C PHE A 89 15.77 -11.52 -1.53
N VAL A 90 15.37 -12.54 -2.30
CA VAL A 90 15.92 -12.80 -3.64
C VAL A 90 15.62 -11.64 -4.58
N ALA A 91 14.37 -11.19 -4.66
CA ALA A 91 13.98 -10.14 -5.59
C ALA A 91 14.61 -8.77 -5.27
N ASN A 92 14.76 -8.41 -4.00
CA ASN A 92 15.46 -7.18 -3.62
C ASN A 92 16.98 -7.27 -3.83
N THR A 93 17.58 -8.45 -3.62
CA THR A 93 18.99 -8.68 -3.95
C THR A 93 19.22 -8.50 -5.45
N LEU A 94 18.36 -9.10 -6.28
CA LEU A 94 18.40 -8.93 -7.73
C LEU A 94 18.20 -7.46 -8.14
N SER A 95 17.27 -6.75 -7.49
CA SER A 95 17.04 -5.31 -7.72
C SER A 95 18.29 -4.47 -7.42
N ALA A 96 19.03 -4.79 -6.34
CA ALA A 96 20.26 -4.09 -5.98
C ALA A 96 21.37 -4.23 -7.03
N ILE A 97 21.43 -5.37 -7.73
CA ILE A 97 22.45 -5.67 -8.74
C ILE A 97 21.98 -5.50 -10.20
N ALA A 98 20.75 -5.03 -10.41
CA ALA A 98 20.16 -4.86 -11.74
C ALA A 98 21.06 -4.01 -12.64
N SER A 99 21.35 -4.46 -13.87
CA SER A 99 22.29 -3.76 -14.76
C SER A 99 21.60 -2.81 -15.73
N SER A 100 20.28 -2.95 -15.90
CA SER A 100 19.46 -2.12 -16.76
C SER A 100 18.08 -1.83 -16.16
N LEU A 101 17.40 -0.79 -16.66
CA LEU A 101 16.04 -0.46 -16.22
C LEU A 101 15.05 -1.61 -16.45
N PRO A 102 15.00 -2.30 -17.61
CA PRO A 102 14.08 -3.43 -17.80
C PRO A 102 14.31 -4.58 -16.81
N GLU A 103 15.57 -4.90 -16.51
CA GLU A 103 15.91 -5.88 -15.47
C GLU A 103 15.38 -5.44 -14.10
N LEU A 104 15.62 -4.18 -13.72
CA LEU A 104 15.11 -3.65 -12.46
C LEU A 104 13.58 -3.75 -12.41
N VAL A 105 12.87 -3.33 -13.46
CA VAL A 105 11.41 -3.43 -13.54
C VAL A 105 10.94 -4.88 -13.37
N PHE A 106 11.60 -5.83 -14.02
CA PHE A 106 11.27 -7.26 -13.87
C PHE A 106 11.49 -7.75 -12.43
N TYR A 107 12.63 -7.42 -11.81
CA TYR A 107 12.89 -7.78 -10.41
C TYR A 107 11.91 -7.10 -9.45
N ARG A 108 11.43 -5.90 -9.78
CA ARG A 108 10.38 -5.23 -9.02
C ARG A 108 9.06 -5.98 -9.08
N VAL A 109 8.66 -6.49 -10.25
CA VAL A 109 7.51 -7.41 -10.36
C VAL A 109 7.70 -8.61 -9.42
N LEU A 110 8.88 -9.24 -9.41
CA LEU A 110 9.17 -10.35 -8.52
C LEU A 110 9.08 -9.98 -7.03
N SER A 111 9.53 -8.77 -6.67
CA SER A 111 9.48 -8.29 -5.28
C SER A 111 8.06 -7.93 -4.81
N GLY A 112 7.16 -7.57 -5.73
CA GLY A 112 5.76 -7.29 -5.44
C GLY A 112 4.91 -8.55 -5.25
N LEU A 113 5.26 -9.65 -5.93
CA LEU A 113 4.55 -10.93 -5.84
C LEU A 113 4.20 -11.41 -4.41
N PRO A 114 5.15 -11.44 -3.44
CA PRO A 114 4.86 -11.91 -2.09
C PRO A 114 4.06 -10.92 -1.23
N HIS A 115 3.91 -9.66 -1.64
CA HIS A 115 3.46 -8.58 -0.78
C HIS A 115 2.08 -8.85 -0.16
N GLY A 116 1.02 -8.90 -0.96
CA GLY A 116 -0.34 -9.08 -0.43
C GLY A 116 -0.52 -10.40 0.33
N ALA A 117 0.19 -11.45 -0.10
CA ALA A 117 0.13 -12.76 0.50
C ALA A 117 0.81 -12.83 1.87
N TYR A 118 1.98 -12.20 2.01
CA TYR A 118 2.64 -12.04 3.31
C TYR A 118 1.77 -11.22 4.25
N PHE A 119 1.28 -10.07 3.79
CA PHE A 119 0.47 -9.16 4.60
C PHE A 119 -0.78 -9.85 5.15
N GLY A 120 -1.57 -10.49 4.29
CA GLY A 120 -2.76 -11.24 4.70
C GLY A 120 -2.45 -12.40 5.63
N THR A 121 -1.37 -13.16 5.36
CA THR A 121 -0.97 -14.29 6.20
C THR A 121 -0.52 -13.83 7.59
N ALA A 122 0.27 -12.77 7.67
CA ALA A 122 0.79 -12.23 8.93
C ALA A 122 -0.35 -11.71 9.82
N LEU A 123 -1.29 -10.95 9.25
CA LEU A 123 -2.47 -10.48 9.98
C LEU A 123 -3.33 -11.65 10.48
N LEU A 124 -3.49 -12.71 9.69
CA LEU A 124 -4.29 -13.87 10.07
C LEU A 124 -3.63 -14.68 11.19
N VAL A 125 -2.30 -14.85 11.15
CA VAL A 125 -1.55 -15.46 12.25
C VAL A 125 -1.68 -14.61 13.52
N ALA A 126 -1.49 -13.30 13.44
CA ALA A 126 -1.65 -12.40 14.58
C ALA A 126 -3.06 -12.44 15.18
N ALA A 127 -4.11 -12.45 14.34
CA ALA A 127 -5.50 -12.57 14.79
C ALA A 127 -5.78 -13.89 15.51
N ASN A 128 -5.16 -15.00 15.07
CA ASN A 128 -5.31 -16.30 15.71
C ASN A 128 -4.54 -16.42 17.04
N MET A 129 -3.50 -15.62 17.24
CA MET A 129 -2.75 -15.54 18.49
C MET A 129 -3.40 -14.61 19.52
N ALA A 130 -4.39 -13.82 19.11
CA ALA A 130 -5.02 -12.83 19.95
C ALA A 130 -6.02 -13.46 20.95
N PRO A 131 -6.05 -12.99 22.21
CA PRO A 131 -7.13 -13.28 23.14
C PRO A 131 -8.49 -12.85 22.58
N GLN A 132 -9.57 -13.44 23.13
CA GLN A 132 -10.94 -13.07 22.76
C GLN A 132 -11.15 -11.55 22.89
N GLY A 133 -11.75 -10.94 21.86
CA GLY A 133 -11.99 -9.49 21.79
C GLY A 133 -10.77 -8.63 21.44
N LYS A 134 -9.56 -9.20 21.29
CA LYS A 134 -8.32 -8.42 21.03
C LYS A 134 -7.72 -8.64 19.63
N ARG A 135 -8.43 -9.29 18.71
CA ARG A 135 -7.95 -9.58 17.33
C ARG A 135 -7.48 -8.35 16.59
N ALA A 136 -8.30 -7.30 16.55
CA ALA A 136 -7.97 -6.05 15.87
C ALA A 136 -6.69 -5.40 16.43
N SER A 137 -6.50 -5.42 17.75
CA SER A 137 -5.29 -4.89 18.39
C SER A 137 -4.02 -5.63 17.96
N TYR A 138 -4.07 -6.95 17.85
CA TYR A 138 -2.93 -7.76 17.42
C TYR A 138 -2.61 -7.55 15.93
N MET A 139 -3.64 -7.46 15.11
CA MET A 139 -3.50 -7.11 13.69
C MET A 139 -2.90 -5.71 13.52
N ALA A 140 -3.36 -4.73 14.29
CA ALA A 140 -2.81 -3.37 14.29
C ALA A 140 -1.32 -3.33 14.67
N LYS A 141 -0.85 -4.16 15.60
CA LYS A 141 0.58 -4.25 15.94
C LYS A 141 1.43 -4.76 14.78
N VAL A 142 0.93 -5.69 13.99
CA VAL A 142 1.61 -6.14 12.76
C VAL A 142 1.54 -5.05 11.67
N PHE A 143 0.40 -4.37 11.54
CA PHE A 143 0.24 -3.25 10.63
C PHE A 143 1.18 -2.08 10.94
N ALA A 144 1.49 -1.85 12.23
CA ALA A 144 2.38 -0.78 12.66
C ALA A 144 3.78 -0.83 12.02
N GLY A 145 4.25 -2.01 11.60
CA GLY A 145 5.49 -2.12 10.82
C GLY A 145 5.46 -1.31 9.52
N LEU A 146 4.35 -1.36 8.78
CA LEU A 146 4.13 -0.55 7.58
C LEU A 146 4.11 0.94 7.89
N THR A 147 3.46 1.32 9.00
CA THR A 147 3.41 2.72 9.47
C THR A 147 4.80 3.25 9.84
N ILE A 148 5.60 2.45 10.55
CA ILE A 148 6.97 2.83 10.90
C ILE A 148 7.84 2.92 9.64
N ALA A 149 7.59 2.05 8.65
CA ALA A 149 8.29 2.11 7.38
C ALA A 149 8.03 3.44 6.65
N THR A 150 6.79 3.91 6.58
CA THR A 150 6.48 5.17 5.88
C THR A 150 6.96 6.42 6.64
N ILE A 151 6.88 6.42 7.98
CA ILE A 151 7.29 7.58 8.80
C ILE A 151 8.81 7.67 8.97
N VAL A 152 9.49 6.54 9.16
CA VAL A 152 10.91 6.51 9.52
C VAL A 152 11.74 5.79 8.46
N GLY A 153 11.30 4.62 8.03
CA GLY A 153 12.04 3.78 7.09
C GLY A 153 12.32 4.47 5.76
N VAL A 154 11.30 5.02 5.11
CA VAL A 154 11.40 5.68 3.80
C VAL A 154 12.27 6.94 3.87
N PRO A 155 12.11 7.86 4.85
CA PRO A 155 13.05 8.96 5.01
C PRO A 155 14.50 8.51 5.21
N MET A 156 14.74 7.49 6.04
CA MET A 156 16.10 6.95 6.24
C MET A 156 16.66 6.34 4.96
N ALA A 157 15.86 5.55 4.24
CA ALA A 157 16.25 5.02 2.94
C ALA A 157 16.57 6.15 1.96
N THR A 158 15.74 7.20 1.90
CA THR A 158 15.96 8.37 1.04
C THR A 158 17.33 9.01 1.30
N LEU A 159 17.67 9.26 2.57
CA LEU A 159 18.98 9.80 2.93
C LEU A 159 20.14 8.87 2.54
N ILE A 160 20.00 7.56 2.73
CA ILE A 160 21.02 6.58 2.31
C ILE A 160 21.15 6.60 0.78
N GLY A 161 20.04 6.71 0.05
CA GLY A 161 20.03 6.78 -1.40
C GLY A 161 20.79 8.01 -1.92
N GLN A 162 20.53 9.17 -1.32
CA GLN A 162 21.16 10.45 -1.68
C GLN A 162 22.66 10.49 -1.34
N ASN A 163 23.06 9.96 -0.18
CA ASN A 163 24.46 10.04 0.28
C ASN A 163 25.33 8.86 -0.19
N MET A 164 24.70 7.76 -0.63
CA MET A 164 25.40 6.56 -1.08
C MET A 164 24.88 6.14 -2.46
N SER A 165 23.85 5.30 -2.49
CA SER A 165 23.23 4.80 -3.72
C SER A 165 21.89 4.13 -3.39
N TRP A 166 20.91 4.26 -4.28
CA TRP A 166 19.65 3.53 -4.20
C TRP A 166 19.86 1.99 -4.19
N ARG A 167 20.96 1.50 -4.77
CA ARG A 167 21.33 0.06 -4.73
C ARG A 167 21.63 -0.41 -3.30
N VAL A 168 22.29 0.41 -2.50
CA VAL A 168 22.58 0.11 -1.09
C VAL A 168 21.27 0.00 -0.30
N CYS A 169 20.28 0.83 -0.60
CA CYS A 169 18.97 0.75 0.03
C CYS A 169 18.27 -0.58 -0.30
N MET A 170 18.31 -1.02 -1.56
CA MET A 170 17.77 -2.34 -1.96
C MET A 170 18.51 -3.50 -1.28
N ALA A 171 19.83 -3.38 -1.12
CA ALA A 171 20.63 -4.37 -0.40
C ALA A 171 20.28 -4.41 1.11
N ILE A 172 20.05 -3.26 1.74
CA ILE A 172 19.58 -3.19 3.14
C ILE A 172 18.22 -3.88 3.28
N VAL A 173 17.28 -3.62 2.37
CA VAL A 173 15.97 -4.30 2.34
C VAL A 173 16.16 -5.82 2.25
N ALA A 174 17.06 -6.30 1.40
CA ALA A 174 17.37 -7.72 1.31
C ALA A 174 17.94 -8.28 2.63
N VAL A 175 18.90 -7.60 3.26
CA VAL A 175 19.45 -8.02 4.57
C VAL A 175 18.35 -8.08 5.64
N LEU A 176 17.46 -7.09 5.69
CA LEU A 176 16.33 -7.09 6.61
C LEU A 176 15.35 -8.23 6.31
N ALA A 177 15.10 -8.56 5.04
CA ALA A 177 14.30 -9.73 4.67
C ALA A 177 14.97 -11.02 5.14
N LEU A 178 16.28 -11.19 4.93
CA LEU A 178 17.02 -12.36 5.39
C LEU A 178 16.95 -12.51 6.92
N MET A 179 17.16 -11.41 7.65
CA MET A 179 17.00 -11.38 9.10
C MET A 179 15.57 -11.75 9.51
N THR A 180 14.56 -11.21 8.83
CA THR A 180 13.15 -11.54 9.07
C THR A 180 12.88 -13.03 8.87
N MET A 181 13.43 -13.64 7.82
CA MET A 181 13.29 -15.09 7.55
C MET A 181 13.84 -15.92 8.72
N VAL A 182 15.05 -15.60 9.18
CA VAL A 182 15.69 -16.28 10.32
C VAL A 182 14.84 -16.12 11.58
N LEU A 183 14.36 -14.91 11.87
CA LEU A 183 13.52 -14.64 13.03
C LEU A 183 12.15 -15.35 12.94
N ILE A 184 11.53 -15.45 11.76
CA ILE A 184 10.30 -16.23 11.57
C ILE A 184 10.54 -17.70 11.90
N TYR A 185 11.68 -18.25 11.49
CA TYR A 185 12.01 -19.64 11.78
C TYR A 185 12.18 -19.90 13.29
N TYR A 186 12.79 -19.00 14.04
CA TYR A 186 13.01 -19.25 15.48
C TYR A 186 11.86 -18.80 16.38
N LEU A 187 11.18 -17.69 16.04
CA LEU A 187 10.28 -16.99 16.96
C LEU A 187 8.81 -17.07 16.57
N VAL A 188 8.48 -17.33 15.30
CA VAL A 188 7.09 -17.51 14.87
C VAL A 188 6.70 -18.98 15.04
N PRO A 189 5.62 -19.28 15.78
CA PRO A 189 5.18 -20.65 16.01
C PRO A 189 4.62 -21.29 14.74
N SER A 190 4.68 -22.62 14.68
CA SER A 190 4.01 -23.39 13.64
C SER A 190 2.50 -23.16 13.70
N SER A 191 1.89 -22.83 12.56
CA SER A 191 0.46 -22.50 12.46
C SER A 191 -0.17 -23.31 11.32
N PRO A 192 -0.46 -24.60 11.57
CA PRO A 192 -1.05 -25.48 10.57
C PRO A 192 -2.49 -25.06 10.24
N VAL A 193 -2.87 -25.20 8.98
CA VAL A 193 -4.22 -24.86 8.53
C VAL A 193 -5.17 -26.01 8.86
N THR A 194 -6.10 -25.77 9.79
CA THR A 194 -7.08 -26.78 10.24
C THR A 194 -8.34 -26.83 9.39
N LYS A 195 -8.72 -25.72 8.76
CA LYS A 195 -9.83 -25.62 7.81
C LYS A 195 -9.40 -24.76 6.63
N PRO A 196 -9.02 -25.36 5.49
CA PRO A 196 -8.70 -24.58 4.29
C PRO A 196 -9.95 -23.87 3.78
N THR A 197 -9.78 -22.67 3.26
CA THR A 197 -10.88 -21.85 2.76
C THR A 197 -11.46 -22.48 1.49
N ARG A 198 -12.78 -22.47 1.37
CA ARG A 198 -13.48 -22.97 0.18
C ARG A 198 -13.34 -21.94 -0.94
N LEU A 199 -12.42 -22.20 -1.87
CA LEU A 199 -12.11 -21.27 -2.97
C LEU A 199 -13.35 -20.88 -3.80
N LYS A 200 -14.30 -21.79 -3.99
CA LYS A 200 -15.54 -21.49 -4.72
C LYS A 200 -16.38 -20.39 -4.04
N GLU A 201 -16.39 -20.36 -2.71
CA GLU A 201 -17.10 -19.34 -1.92
C GLU A 201 -16.33 -18.00 -1.96
N GLU A 202 -15.00 -18.05 -1.84
CA GLU A 202 -14.12 -16.88 -1.94
C GLU A 202 -14.25 -16.14 -3.28
N PHE A 203 -14.19 -16.87 -4.40
CA PHE A 203 -14.34 -16.27 -5.73
C PHE A 203 -15.79 -15.89 -6.06
N GLY A 204 -16.77 -16.38 -5.30
CA GLY A 204 -18.18 -16.04 -5.48
C GLY A 204 -18.44 -14.53 -5.33
N VAL A 205 -17.66 -13.86 -4.49
CA VAL A 205 -17.77 -12.41 -4.21
C VAL A 205 -17.55 -11.57 -5.47
N LEU A 206 -16.65 -12.00 -6.36
CA LEU A 206 -16.35 -11.29 -7.61
C LEU A 206 -17.53 -11.21 -8.59
N LYS A 207 -18.57 -12.03 -8.40
CA LYS A 207 -19.80 -11.96 -9.22
C LYS A 207 -20.66 -10.75 -8.86
N ASN A 208 -20.46 -10.15 -7.70
CA ASN A 208 -21.25 -9.02 -7.24
C ASN A 208 -20.78 -7.72 -7.89
N LYS A 209 -21.60 -7.14 -8.78
CA LYS A 209 -21.30 -5.86 -9.45
C LYS A 209 -21.02 -4.70 -8.48
N LEU A 210 -21.59 -4.73 -7.27
CA LEU A 210 -21.38 -3.71 -6.24
C LEU A 210 -19.97 -3.78 -5.65
N VAL A 211 -19.36 -4.97 -5.59
CA VAL A 211 -17.97 -5.14 -5.15
C VAL A 211 -17.02 -4.43 -6.12
N TRP A 212 -17.28 -4.51 -7.42
CA TRP A 212 -16.48 -3.82 -8.44
C TRP A 212 -16.65 -2.31 -8.43
N SER A 213 -17.86 -1.79 -8.18
CA SER A 213 -18.06 -0.34 -8.10
C SER A 213 -17.40 0.25 -6.86
N ILE A 214 -17.50 -0.41 -5.70
CA ILE A 214 -16.81 -0.02 -4.46
C ILE A 214 -15.29 -0.13 -4.63
N SER A 215 -14.79 -1.24 -5.17
CA SER A 215 -13.35 -1.41 -5.43
C SER A 215 -12.84 -0.40 -6.47
N GLY A 216 -13.70 0.01 -7.40
CA GLY A 216 -13.47 1.07 -8.38
C GLY A 216 -13.06 2.41 -7.78
N ILE A 217 -13.57 2.71 -6.58
CA ILE A 217 -13.19 3.90 -5.82
C ILE A 217 -11.69 3.88 -5.53
N ILE A 218 -11.13 2.73 -5.16
CA ILE A 218 -9.69 2.57 -4.94
C ILE A 218 -8.96 2.50 -6.28
N PHE A 219 -9.39 1.63 -7.20
CA PHE A 219 -8.71 1.42 -8.50
C PHE A 219 -8.36 2.73 -9.21
N VAL A 220 -9.31 3.66 -9.25
CA VAL A 220 -9.17 4.94 -9.96
C VAL A 220 -8.81 6.06 -8.97
N GLY A 221 -9.56 6.20 -7.89
CA GLY A 221 -9.42 7.31 -6.94
C GLY A 221 -8.05 7.37 -6.27
N PHE A 222 -7.56 6.24 -5.77
CA PHE A 222 -6.24 6.21 -5.12
C PHE A 222 -5.08 6.43 -6.08
N GLY A 223 -5.30 6.32 -7.39
CA GLY A 223 -4.28 6.60 -8.39
C GLY A 223 -3.76 8.03 -8.27
N GLY A 224 -4.58 8.96 -7.77
CA GLY A 224 -4.16 10.34 -7.54
C GLY A 224 -3.09 10.49 -6.45
N VAL A 225 -3.20 9.72 -5.36
CA VAL A 225 -2.17 9.69 -4.30
C VAL A 225 -0.84 9.26 -4.89
N PHE A 226 -0.84 8.13 -5.61
CA PHE A 226 0.36 7.56 -6.19
C PHE A 226 0.94 8.36 -7.34
N CYS A 227 0.10 9.06 -8.10
CA CYS A 227 0.53 9.99 -9.14
C CYS A 227 1.40 11.11 -8.56
N ILE A 228 0.92 11.79 -7.51
CA ILE A 228 1.70 12.86 -6.86
C ILE A 228 2.92 12.28 -6.14
N TYR A 229 2.71 11.23 -5.34
CA TYR A 229 3.75 10.71 -4.45
C TYR A 229 4.95 10.12 -5.21
N THR A 230 4.72 9.50 -6.37
CA THR A 230 5.77 8.92 -7.21
C THR A 230 6.74 9.97 -7.76
N TYR A 231 6.24 11.13 -8.14
CA TYR A 231 7.04 12.21 -8.73
C TYR A 231 7.32 13.35 -7.73
N LEU A 232 7.04 13.13 -6.44
CA LEU A 232 7.19 14.16 -5.42
C LEU A 232 8.65 14.61 -5.26
N ALA A 233 9.59 13.67 -5.33
CA ALA A 233 11.02 13.97 -5.26
C ALA A 233 11.44 14.88 -6.43
N ASP A 234 11.03 14.56 -7.65
CA ASP A 234 11.29 15.40 -8.82
C ASP A 234 10.67 16.80 -8.67
N THR A 235 9.42 16.90 -8.20
CA THR A 235 8.78 18.21 -7.92
C THR A 235 9.61 19.05 -6.95
N ILE A 236 10.11 18.44 -5.86
CA ILE A 236 10.92 19.14 -4.86
C ILE A 236 12.23 19.68 -5.46
N LEU A 237 12.89 18.89 -6.32
CA LEU A 237 14.17 19.25 -6.92
C LEU A 237 14.02 20.26 -8.06
N THR A 238 13.04 20.09 -8.94
CA THR A 238 12.95 20.86 -10.18
C THR A 238 12.01 22.06 -10.08
N VAL A 239 10.93 21.96 -9.29
CA VAL A 239 9.91 23.01 -9.16
C VAL A 239 10.13 23.82 -7.90
N THR A 240 10.19 23.17 -6.74
CA THR A 240 10.42 23.85 -5.46
C THR A 240 11.87 24.34 -5.33
N LYS A 241 12.81 23.63 -5.96
CA LYS A 241 14.25 23.95 -6.00
C LYS A 241 14.86 24.09 -4.61
N THR A 242 14.58 23.11 -3.75
CA THR A 242 15.11 23.06 -2.37
C THR A 242 16.12 21.93 -2.20
N PRO A 243 16.95 21.95 -1.14
CA PRO A 243 17.95 20.93 -0.91
C PRO A 243 17.35 19.53 -0.81
N GLU A 244 18.04 18.53 -1.35
CA GLU A 244 17.61 17.11 -1.40
C GLU A 244 17.09 16.53 -0.08
N VAL A 245 17.62 16.98 1.06
CA VAL A 245 17.20 16.55 2.41
C VAL A 245 15.71 16.81 2.68
N THR A 246 15.10 17.80 2.01
CA THR A 246 13.68 18.13 2.17
C THR A 246 12.76 17.03 1.64
N ILE A 247 13.24 16.19 0.72
CA ILE A 247 12.50 15.01 0.23
C ILE A 247 12.20 14.07 1.40
N SER A 248 13.20 13.77 2.23
CA SER A 248 13.07 12.90 3.40
C SER A 248 12.02 13.43 4.38
N VAL A 249 11.97 14.75 4.58
CA VAL A 249 10.95 15.40 5.43
C VAL A 249 9.57 15.28 4.79
N ALA A 250 9.43 15.49 3.48
CA ALA A 250 8.15 15.32 2.78
C ALA A 250 7.62 13.88 2.88
N MET A 251 8.50 12.87 2.75
CA MET A 251 8.14 11.46 2.92
C MET A 251 7.67 11.16 4.35
N MET A 252 8.31 11.75 5.35
CA MET A 252 7.87 11.66 6.75
C MET A 252 6.49 12.30 6.93
N MET A 253 6.25 13.50 6.39
CA MET A 253 4.96 14.18 6.46
C MET A 253 3.84 13.35 5.81
N PHE A 254 4.12 12.67 4.69
CA PHE A 254 3.18 11.74 4.08
C PHE A 254 2.83 10.59 5.04
N GLY A 255 3.83 9.93 5.63
CA GLY A 255 3.60 8.83 6.58
C GLY A 255 2.83 9.24 7.84
N ILE A 256 3.16 10.41 8.42
CA ILE A 256 2.42 10.97 9.56
C ILE A 256 0.97 11.26 9.15
N GLY A 257 0.80 11.88 7.97
CA GLY A 257 -0.49 12.13 7.36
C GLY A 257 -1.33 10.86 7.24
N THR A 258 -0.79 9.80 6.64
CA THR A 258 -1.46 8.50 6.52
C THR A 258 -1.90 7.94 7.85
N THR A 259 -1.07 8.07 8.89
CA THR A 259 -1.40 7.55 10.23
C THR A 259 -2.53 8.32 10.88
N ILE A 260 -2.44 9.65 10.92
CA ILE A 260 -3.43 10.52 11.54
C ILE A 260 -4.75 10.48 10.75
N GLY A 261 -4.66 10.52 9.42
CA GLY A 261 -5.81 10.45 8.54
C GLY A 261 -6.55 9.12 8.65
N ASN A 262 -5.84 7.99 8.74
CA ASN A 262 -6.50 6.70 8.97
C ASN A 262 -7.32 6.69 10.25
N TRP A 263 -6.81 7.27 11.34
CA TRP A 263 -7.57 7.39 12.59
C TRP A 263 -8.78 8.32 12.47
N PHE A 264 -8.59 9.51 11.91
CA PHE A 264 -9.64 10.52 11.82
C PHE A 264 -10.77 10.12 10.84
N ILE A 265 -10.41 9.66 9.64
CA ILE A 265 -11.36 9.24 8.60
C ILE A 265 -12.14 8.00 9.05
N SER A 266 -11.49 7.03 9.70
CA SER A 266 -12.20 5.86 10.24
C SER A 266 -13.25 6.26 11.29
N LYS A 267 -12.91 7.20 12.18
CA LYS A 267 -13.85 7.70 13.19
C LYS A 267 -15.03 8.48 12.57
N MET A 268 -14.80 9.22 11.49
CA MET A 268 -15.89 9.85 10.74
C MET A 268 -16.77 8.81 10.04
N ALA A 269 -16.17 7.74 9.53
CA ALA A 269 -16.87 6.67 8.86
C ALA A 269 -17.81 5.90 9.80
N ASP A 270 -17.50 5.78 11.10
CA ASP A 270 -18.40 5.18 12.10
C ASP A 270 -19.80 5.82 12.13
N HIS A 271 -19.95 7.08 11.69
CA HIS A 271 -21.25 7.73 11.56
C HIS A 271 -21.90 7.51 10.19
N SER A 272 -21.13 7.57 9.11
CA SER A 272 -21.61 7.33 7.75
C SER A 272 -20.44 6.98 6.83
N PRO A 273 -20.20 5.68 6.55
CA PRO A 273 -19.09 5.25 5.69
C PRO A 273 -19.20 5.83 4.27
N ILE A 274 -20.42 5.86 3.75
CA ILE A 274 -20.73 6.34 2.40
C ILE A 274 -20.47 7.85 2.29
N SER A 275 -21.02 8.67 3.20
CA SER A 275 -20.85 10.13 3.15
C SER A 275 -19.40 10.53 3.36
N THR A 276 -18.74 9.89 4.33
CA THR A 276 -17.32 10.12 4.63
C THR A 276 -16.44 9.84 3.42
N THR A 277 -16.69 8.74 2.70
CA THR A 277 -15.95 8.41 1.47
C THR A 277 -16.11 9.50 0.40
N GLY A 278 -17.34 9.97 0.16
CA GLY A 278 -17.61 11.01 -0.84
C GLY A 278 -16.96 12.35 -0.50
N ILE A 279 -17.08 12.79 0.77
CA ILE A 279 -16.45 14.03 1.26
C ILE A 279 -14.93 13.93 1.16
N ALA A 280 -14.35 12.82 1.61
CA ALA A 280 -12.90 12.64 1.60
C ALA A 280 -12.33 12.60 0.15
N LEU A 281 -13.04 12.01 -0.81
CA LEU A 281 -12.67 12.07 -2.23
C LEU A 281 -12.74 13.50 -2.79
N LEU A 282 -13.80 14.25 -2.48
CA LEU A 282 -13.91 15.66 -2.86
C LEU A 282 -12.78 16.52 -2.28
N CYS A 283 -12.46 16.32 -0.98
CA CYS A 283 -11.30 16.95 -0.36
C CYS A 283 -9.99 16.56 -1.05
N SER A 284 -9.85 15.29 -1.46
CA SER A 284 -8.66 14.79 -2.18
C SER A 284 -8.47 15.45 -3.54
N VAL A 285 -9.56 15.75 -4.26
CA VAL A 285 -9.51 16.58 -5.49
C VAL A 285 -8.97 17.98 -5.16
N GLY A 286 -9.47 18.61 -4.10
CA GLY A 286 -8.99 19.92 -3.65
C GLY A 286 -7.50 19.91 -3.25
N ILE A 287 -7.07 18.88 -2.53
CA ILE A 287 -5.66 18.66 -2.13
C ILE A 287 -4.77 18.50 -3.37
N ALA A 288 -5.22 17.74 -4.37
CA ALA A 288 -4.46 17.52 -5.61
C ALA A 288 -4.32 18.81 -6.44
N VAL A 289 -5.35 19.66 -6.47
CA VAL A 289 -5.25 20.99 -7.11
C VAL A 289 -4.36 21.92 -6.29
N MET A 290 -4.49 21.92 -4.96
CA MET A 290 -3.65 22.70 -4.05
C MET A 290 -2.17 22.35 -4.20
N TYR A 291 -1.84 21.08 -4.43
CA TYR A 291 -0.47 20.61 -4.68
C TYR A 291 0.23 21.36 -5.81
N VAL A 292 -0.48 21.67 -6.90
CA VAL A 292 0.10 22.36 -8.07
C VAL A 292 0.69 23.72 -7.67
N PHE A 293 -0.03 24.45 -6.82
CA PHE A 293 0.37 25.78 -6.34
C PHE A 293 1.34 25.69 -5.16
N ALA A 294 1.08 24.78 -4.23
CA ALA A 294 1.90 24.53 -3.06
C ALA A 294 3.33 24.09 -3.40
N ALA A 295 3.53 23.43 -4.55
CA ALA A 295 4.84 23.00 -5.02
C ALA A 295 5.87 24.13 -5.19
N THR A 296 5.45 25.39 -5.23
CA THR A 296 6.36 26.55 -5.29
C THR A 296 6.99 26.90 -3.95
N ASN A 297 6.48 26.38 -2.83
CA ASN A 297 6.95 26.68 -1.49
C ASN A 297 6.97 25.41 -0.62
N ILE A 298 8.13 25.07 -0.07
CA ILE A 298 8.32 23.80 0.65
C ILE A 298 7.39 23.63 1.87
N TRP A 299 7.03 24.71 2.57
CA TRP A 299 6.16 24.63 3.75
C TRP A 299 4.72 24.29 3.36
N TRP A 300 4.19 24.96 2.32
CA TRP A 300 2.88 24.62 1.77
C TRP A 300 2.87 23.23 1.16
N LEU A 301 3.97 22.82 0.53
CA LEU A 301 4.13 21.47 0.00
C LEU A 301 4.06 20.42 1.11
N TYR A 302 4.73 20.61 2.25
CA TYR A 302 4.65 19.69 3.39
C TYR A 302 3.24 19.54 3.94
N ILE A 303 2.50 20.65 4.10
CA ILE A 303 1.10 20.60 4.53
C ILE A 303 0.27 19.82 3.52
N THR A 304 0.47 20.07 2.22
CA THR A 304 -0.27 19.39 1.16
C THR A 304 0.04 17.90 1.10
N VAL A 305 1.31 17.52 1.27
CA VAL A 305 1.75 16.12 1.30
C VAL A 305 1.23 15.40 2.54
N PHE A 306 1.16 16.07 3.69
CA PHE A 306 0.51 15.55 4.89
C PHE A 306 -0.98 15.28 4.64
N LEU A 307 -1.70 16.22 4.04
CA LEU A 307 -3.12 16.06 3.72
C LEU A 307 -3.35 14.97 2.66
N LEU A 308 -2.44 14.88 1.68
CA LEU A 308 -2.42 13.79 0.70
C LEU A 308 -2.25 12.44 1.41
N GLY A 309 -1.29 12.34 2.33
CA GLY A 309 -1.12 11.16 3.17
C GLY A 309 -2.39 10.84 3.96
N ALA A 310 -3.03 11.85 4.56
CA ALA A 310 -4.26 11.67 5.33
C ALA A 310 -5.42 11.10 4.52
N SER A 311 -5.52 11.43 3.23
CA SER A 311 -6.53 10.87 2.33
C SER A 311 -6.47 9.34 2.21
N VAL A 312 -5.32 8.72 2.50
CA VAL A 312 -5.14 7.26 2.47
C VAL A 312 -6.05 6.54 3.46
N GLY A 313 -6.52 7.22 4.51
CA GLY A 313 -7.45 6.66 5.51
C GLY A 313 -8.77 6.16 4.92
N ILE A 314 -9.16 6.61 3.71
CA ILE A 314 -10.35 6.11 3.00
C ILE A 314 -10.25 4.60 2.73
N ALA A 315 -9.05 4.04 2.60
CA ALA A 315 -8.87 2.62 2.30
C ALA A 315 -9.49 1.69 3.35
N ALA A 316 -9.37 2.03 4.63
CA ALA A 316 -9.97 1.25 5.73
C ALA A 316 -11.51 1.28 5.67
N VAL A 317 -12.08 2.44 5.33
CA VAL A 317 -13.53 2.62 5.16
C VAL A 317 -14.05 1.75 4.01
N ILE A 318 -13.37 1.79 2.87
CA ILE A 318 -13.75 1.00 1.70
C ILE A 318 -13.63 -0.50 2.00
N GLN A 319 -12.58 -0.92 2.72
CA GLN A 319 -12.44 -2.30 3.15
C GLN A 319 -13.64 -2.74 4.01
N SER A 320 -14.08 -1.92 4.96
CA SER A 320 -15.28 -2.19 5.76
C SER A 320 -16.53 -2.34 4.89
N MET A 321 -16.77 -1.37 4.01
CA MET A 321 -17.93 -1.38 3.11
C MET A 321 -17.98 -2.63 2.21
N LEU A 322 -16.83 -3.15 1.77
CA LEU A 322 -16.76 -4.38 0.99
C LEU A 322 -17.12 -5.62 1.82
N LEU A 323 -16.71 -5.66 3.10
CA LEU A 323 -17.07 -6.74 4.03
C LEU A 323 -18.57 -6.73 4.32
N ASP A 324 -19.18 -5.56 4.50
CA ASP A 324 -20.63 -5.43 4.78
C ASP A 324 -21.50 -5.88 3.60
N VAL A 325 -21.00 -5.74 2.37
CA VAL A 325 -21.72 -6.09 1.15
C VAL A 325 -21.63 -7.60 0.81
N SER A 326 -20.79 -8.36 1.48
CA SER A 326 -20.64 -9.81 1.22
C SER A 326 -20.53 -10.64 2.51
N PRO A 327 -21.53 -11.49 2.82
CA PRO A 327 -21.47 -12.38 3.99
C PRO A 327 -20.46 -13.52 3.86
N THR A 328 -19.87 -13.73 2.67
CA THR A 328 -18.88 -14.79 2.40
C THR A 328 -17.67 -14.22 1.65
N GLY A 329 -16.56 -14.97 1.62
CA GLY A 329 -15.38 -14.59 0.84
C GLY A 329 -14.57 -13.41 1.37
N HIS A 330 -14.49 -13.27 2.69
CA HIS A 330 -13.78 -12.17 3.35
C HIS A 330 -12.28 -12.15 3.03
N ALA A 331 -11.66 -13.31 2.76
CA ALA A 331 -10.25 -13.37 2.37
C ALA A 331 -10.04 -12.81 0.96
N MET A 332 -10.95 -13.11 0.03
CA MET A 332 -10.94 -12.53 -1.31
C MET A 332 -11.19 -11.03 -1.30
N ILE A 333 -12.06 -10.52 -0.42
CA ILE A 333 -12.24 -9.08 -0.24
C ILE A 333 -10.94 -8.41 0.21
N GLY A 334 -10.27 -8.96 1.21
CA GLY A 334 -8.98 -8.43 1.66
C GLY A 334 -7.93 -8.40 0.54
N ALA A 335 -7.84 -9.47 -0.25
CA ALA A 335 -6.96 -9.49 -1.42
C ALA A 335 -7.38 -8.51 -2.51
N LEU A 336 -8.68 -8.36 -2.77
CA LEU A 336 -9.21 -7.42 -3.76
C LEU A 336 -8.89 -5.98 -3.39
N VAL A 337 -8.96 -5.61 -2.11
CA VAL A 337 -8.53 -4.29 -1.63
C VAL A 337 -7.04 -4.06 -1.92
N GLN A 338 -6.19 -5.04 -1.63
CA GLN A 338 -4.75 -4.94 -1.91
C GLN A 338 -4.47 -4.82 -3.41
N CYS A 339 -5.18 -5.60 -4.23
CA CYS A 339 -5.12 -5.50 -5.68
C CYS A 339 -5.61 -4.13 -6.15
N ALA A 340 -6.70 -3.60 -5.59
CA ALA A 340 -7.22 -2.30 -6.00
C ALA A 340 -6.23 -1.16 -5.68
N PHE A 341 -5.64 -1.19 -4.49
CA PHE A 341 -4.64 -0.22 -4.07
C PHE A 341 -3.37 -0.29 -4.92
N ASN A 342 -2.92 -1.49 -5.27
CA ASN A 342 -1.74 -1.64 -6.11
C ASN A 342 -2.02 -1.36 -7.60
N THR A 343 -3.20 -1.69 -8.11
CA THR A 343 -3.59 -1.23 -9.45
C THR A 343 -3.61 0.30 -9.50
N ALA A 344 -4.07 0.97 -8.45
CA ALA A 344 -3.97 2.43 -8.32
C ALA A 344 -2.49 2.90 -8.28
N ASN A 345 -1.63 2.16 -7.56
CA ASN A 345 -0.17 2.37 -7.54
C ASN A 345 0.52 2.08 -8.89
N ALA A 346 -0.13 1.38 -9.82
CA ALA A 346 0.34 1.24 -11.20
C ALA A 346 -0.17 2.39 -12.09
N ILE A 347 -1.47 2.71 -11.98
CA ILE A 347 -2.15 3.75 -12.79
C ILE A 347 -1.60 5.14 -12.48
N GLY A 348 -1.39 5.48 -11.22
CA GLY A 348 -0.90 6.79 -10.80
C GLY A 348 0.41 7.20 -11.50
N PRO A 349 1.50 6.42 -11.35
CA PRO A 349 2.75 6.65 -12.06
C PRO A 349 2.60 6.69 -13.58
N MET A 350 1.77 5.82 -14.16
CA MET A 350 1.55 5.77 -15.61
C MET A 350 0.89 7.04 -16.14
N VAL A 351 -0.18 7.50 -15.48
CA VAL A 351 -0.90 8.73 -15.88
C VAL A 351 -0.04 9.97 -15.64
N GLY A 352 0.64 10.05 -14.49
CA GLY A 352 1.59 11.13 -14.21
C GLY A 352 2.74 11.13 -15.20
N GLY A 353 3.32 9.97 -15.50
CA GLY A 353 4.41 9.81 -16.45
C GLY A 353 4.02 10.17 -17.88
N ALA A 354 2.81 9.80 -18.32
CA ALA A 354 2.27 10.21 -19.62
C ALA A 354 2.10 11.73 -19.70
N MET A 355 1.64 12.38 -18.62
CA MET A 355 1.54 13.84 -18.55
C MET A 355 2.92 14.51 -18.59
N LEU A 356 3.91 13.97 -17.90
CA LEU A 356 5.29 14.47 -17.95
C LEU A 356 5.91 14.28 -19.35
N ALA A 357 5.63 13.16 -20.00
CA ALA A 357 6.11 12.89 -21.36
C ALA A 357 5.54 13.88 -22.40
N SER A 358 4.38 14.49 -22.15
CA SER A 358 3.84 15.57 -23.00
C SER A 358 4.49 16.94 -22.73
N GLY A 359 5.52 17.02 -21.89
CA GLY A 359 6.22 18.26 -21.55
C GLY A 359 5.62 19.02 -20.36
N ALA A 360 4.71 18.41 -19.59
CA ALA A 360 4.20 19.02 -18.37
C ALA A 360 5.28 19.11 -17.28
N SER A 361 5.18 20.13 -16.43
CA SER A 361 6.02 20.28 -15.24
C SER A 361 5.59 19.29 -14.14
N PHE A 362 6.53 18.87 -13.27
CA PHE A 362 6.28 17.88 -12.22
C PHE A 362 5.14 18.22 -11.27
N ASN A 363 4.99 19.49 -10.90
CA ASN A 363 3.86 19.92 -10.06
C ASN A 363 2.49 19.76 -10.73
N GLN A 364 2.44 19.73 -12.07
CA GLN A 364 1.18 19.56 -12.82
C GLN A 364 0.63 18.13 -12.74
N THR A 365 1.42 17.15 -12.23
CA THR A 365 0.89 15.83 -11.84
C THR A 365 -0.24 15.93 -10.81
N GLY A 366 -0.37 17.06 -10.10
CA GLY A 366 -1.55 17.37 -9.28
C GLY A 366 -2.85 17.42 -10.07
N TYR A 367 -2.85 17.91 -11.32
CA TYR A 367 -4.04 17.90 -12.17
C TYR A 367 -4.42 16.49 -12.64
N ALA A 368 -3.43 15.67 -13.01
CA ALA A 368 -3.64 14.26 -13.28
C ALA A 368 -4.21 13.53 -12.05
N ALA A 369 -3.68 13.82 -10.87
CA ALA A 369 -4.19 13.26 -9.63
C ALA A 369 -5.62 13.71 -9.32
N ALA A 370 -5.95 14.98 -9.54
CA ALA A 370 -7.31 15.49 -9.39
C ALA A 370 -8.30 14.78 -10.32
N PHE A 371 -7.91 14.51 -11.58
CA PHE A 371 -8.71 13.72 -12.52
C PHE A 371 -8.94 12.29 -12.02
N LEU A 372 -7.92 11.64 -11.47
CA LEU A 372 -8.03 10.30 -10.88
C LEU A 372 -8.96 10.29 -9.66
N PHE A 373 -8.84 11.27 -8.75
CA PHE A 373 -9.75 11.41 -7.62
C PHE A 373 -11.19 11.66 -8.06
N LEU A 374 -11.42 12.46 -9.11
CA LEU A 374 -12.74 12.64 -9.72
C LEU A 374 -13.28 11.32 -10.29
N GLY A 375 -12.44 10.51 -10.93
CA GLY A 375 -12.80 9.16 -11.35
C GLY A 375 -13.22 8.26 -10.17
N GLY A 376 -12.51 8.34 -9.04
CA GLY A 376 -12.91 7.69 -7.79
C GLY A 376 -14.27 8.18 -7.27
N LEU A 377 -14.54 9.49 -7.36
CA LEU A 377 -15.82 10.08 -6.97
C LEU A 377 -16.98 9.62 -7.87
N LEU A 378 -16.74 9.45 -9.17
CA LEU A 378 -17.72 8.86 -10.10
C LEU A 378 -18.03 7.41 -9.75
N MET A 379 -17.01 6.62 -9.40
CA MET A 379 -17.21 5.24 -8.93
C MET A 379 -17.96 5.19 -7.61
N TRP A 380 -17.70 6.13 -6.70
CA TRP A 380 -18.47 6.30 -5.48
C TRP A 380 -19.94 6.63 -5.77
N ALA A 381 -20.22 7.57 -6.67
CA ALA A 381 -21.59 7.91 -7.07
C ALA A 381 -22.33 6.71 -7.70
N LEU A 382 -21.63 5.93 -8.54
CA LEU A 382 -22.15 4.68 -9.11
C LEU A 382 -22.47 3.66 -8.02
N SER A 383 -21.60 3.50 -7.01
CA SER A 383 -21.82 2.59 -5.88
C SER A 383 -23.05 3.02 -5.06
N CYS A 384 -23.22 4.31 -4.78
CA CYS A 384 -24.39 4.87 -4.11
C CYS A 384 -25.68 4.58 -4.88
N PHE A 385 -25.67 4.76 -6.21
CA PHE A 385 -26.82 4.44 -7.06
C PHE A 385 -27.17 2.95 -7.02
N GLN A 386 -26.18 2.06 -7.05
CA GLN A 386 -26.39 0.62 -6.96
C GLN A 386 -26.91 0.17 -5.59
N MET A 387 -26.41 0.78 -4.50
CA MET A 387 -26.90 0.52 -3.13
C MET A 387 -28.35 0.99 -2.95
N ARG A 388 -28.71 2.16 -3.50
CA ARG A 388 -30.10 2.66 -3.54
C ARG A 388 -31.03 1.67 -4.21
N LYS A 389 -30.67 1.20 -5.40
CA LYS A 389 -31.47 0.23 -6.18
C LYS A 389 -31.70 -1.10 -5.45
N ARG A 390 -30.84 -1.45 -4.50
CA ARG A 390 -30.90 -2.69 -3.71
C ARG A 390 -31.44 -2.51 -2.28
N ASN A 391 -31.89 -1.31 -1.91
CA ASN A 391 -32.30 -0.95 -0.54
C ASN A 391 -31.23 -1.21 0.53
N LEU A 392 -29.94 -1.19 0.16
CA LEU A 392 -28.83 -1.47 1.06
C LEU A 392 -28.25 -0.23 1.75
N LEU A 393 -28.69 0.97 1.37
CA LEU A 393 -28.16 2.22 1.93
C LEU A 393 -28.31 2.28 3.45
N ALA A 394 -29.48 1.91 3.98
CA ALA A 394 -29.74 1.97 5.42
C ALA A 394 -28.86 0.97 6.19
N ALA A 395 -28.60 -0.21 5.61
CA ALA A 395 -27.79 -1.25 6.22
C ALA A 395 -26.30 -0.88 6.29
N VAL A 396 -25.76 -0.24 5.25
CA VAL A 396 -24.36 0.20 5.21
C VAL A 396 -24.15 1.52 5.97
N SER A 397 -25.20 2.32 6.20
CA SER A 397 -25.12 3.55 7.00
C SER A 397 -25.25 3.35 8.51
N GLN A 398 -25.67 2.16 8.96
CA GLN A 398 -25.93 1.83 10.37
C GLN A 398 -24.94 0.81 10.95
N ALA A 399 -24.09 0.22 10.11
CA ALA A 399 -22.95 -0.63 10.48
C ALA A 399 -21.71 0.25 10.65
#